data_AF-A0AAV8Z7B1-F1
#
_entry.id   AF-A0AAV8Z7B1-F1
#
_cell.length_a   1.000
_cell.length_b   1.000
_cell.length_c   1.000
_cell.angle_alpha   90.00
_cell.angle_beta   90.00
_cell.angle_gamma   90.00
#
_symmetry.space_group_name_H-M   'P 1'
#
loop_
_entity.id
_entity.type
_entity.pdbx_description
1 polymer ?
#
loop_
_entity_poly.entity_id
_entity_poly.type
_entity_poly.pdbx_seq_one_letter_code
_entity_poly.pdbx_strand_id
1 'polypeptide(L)'
;MQEQDSQDWSTPYRMAYTNTFGKPPWFDFSQRSTLLVERSKGNEVVEALQFVCSNDADVPVGSIIHTGMQNRHGGYENDCSLARLSENHYMMIAPTIQQTRCKVWLQKHLPPTVAMSDVTSMFTALCVMGPFTRTLLSELTDTDLNPRNFPFFTFKMLDVGLANGIRTMNLTHTGELGYVLYIPNEFALHVYSSLIQAGENTSPTRRKFYAFWGQDLDTTTTPLECGRVWRVKFDKKGCSLKAKEKKA
;
A
#
# COMPACT_ATOMS: atom_id res chain seq x y z
N MET A 1 43.11 26.00 7.83
CA MET A 1 42.15 26.56 6.84
C MET A 1 41.04 25.55 6.69
N GLN A 2 39.91 25.81 7.33
CA GLN A 2 38.69 25.02 7.22
C GLN A 2 37.89 25.60 6.04
N GLU A 3 37.58 24.78 5.04
CA GLU A 3 36.57 25.11 4.03
C GLU A 3 35.19 24.91 4.66
N GLN A 4 34.49 26.02 4.84
CA GLN A 4 33.08 26.08 5.21
C GLN A 4 32.25 25.88 3.93
N ASP A 5 31.57 24.74 3.83
CA ASP A 5 30.50 24.56 2.85
C ASP A 5 29.34 25.50 3.21
N SER A 6 29.23 26.60 2.46
CA SER A 6 28.10 27.52 2.56
C SER A 6 26.87 26.86 1.95
N GLN A 7 25.97 26.37 2.80
CA GLN A 7 24.70 25.79 2.39
C GLN A 7 23.75 26.91 1.92
N ASP A 8 23.68 27.07 0.60
CA ASP A 8 22.77 27.98 -0.08
C ASP A 8 21.32 27.45 0.03
N TRP A 9 20.47 28.20 0.74
CA TRP A 9 19.06 27.87 0.98
C TRP A 9 18.12 28.40 -0.12
N SER A 10 18.64 28.79 -1.28
CA SER A 10 17.86 29.48 -2.33
C SER A 10 17.26 28.59 -3.43
N THR A 11 17.37 27.25 -3.37
CA THR A 11 16.92 26.43 -4.51
C THR A 11 15.40 26.43 -4.66
N PRO A 12 14.83 26.93 -5.78
CA PRO A 12 13.41 26.82 -6.06
C PRO A 12 13.14 25.38 -6.52
N TYR A 13 12.31 24.65 -5.77
CA TYR A 13 11.71 23.33 -6.03
C TYR A 13 12.40 22.39 -7.04
N ARG A 14 12.73 21.18 -6.57
CA ARG A 14 13.20 20.09 -7.42
C ARG A 14 11.99 19.27 -7.87
N MET A 15 11.63 19.31 -9.16
CA MET A 15 10.76 18.27 -9.73
C MET A 15 11.46 16.92 -9.53
N ALA A 16 10.75 15.96 -8.93
CA ALA A 16 11.29 14.61 -8.76
C ALA A 16 11.68 14.06 -10.14
N TYR A 17 12.95 13.71 -10.27
CA TYR A 17 13.54 13.20 -11.51
C TYR A 17 14.08 11.80 -11.25
N THR A 18 13.64 10.84 -12.06
CA THR A 18 13.96 9.43 -11.87
C THR A 18 14.70 8.90 -13.09
N ASN A 19 15.90 8.35 -12.91
CA ASN A 19 16.65 7.65 -13.97
C ASN A 19 16.14 6.22 -14.22
N THR A 20 15.05 5.83 -13.57
CA THR A 20 14.64 4.44 -13.39
C THR A 20 13.61 3.98 -14.42
N PHE A 21 13.76 4.33 -15.70
CA PHE A 21 13.01 3.64 -16.76
C PHE A 21 13.61 2.24 -17.00
N GLY A 22 13.26 1.27 -16.15
CA GLY A 22 13.70 -0.14 -16.27
C GLY A 22 13.31 -1.02 -15.10
N LYS A 23 13.28 -2.35 -15.28
CA LYS A 23 13.12 -3.33 -14.19
C LYS A 23 14.32 -3.18 -13.24
N PRO A 24 14.14 -2.70 -12.01
CA PRO A 24 15.27 -2.56 -11.12
C PRO A 24 15.78 -3.95 -10.71
N PRO A 25 17.09 -4.10 -10.41
CA PRO A 25 17.72 -5.39 -10.11
C PRO A 25 17.05 -6.16 -8.95
N TRP A 26 16.29 -5.47 -8.11
CA TRP A 26 15.62 -6.02 -6.93
C TRP A 26 14.20 -6.54 -7.18
N PHE A 27 13.64 -6.38 -8.39
CA PHE A 27 12.28 -6.86 -8.70
C PHE A 27 12.14 -8.39 -8.58
N ASP A 28 13.26 -9.13 -8.58
CA ASP A 28 13.26 -10.58 -8.40
C ASP A 28 13.28 -11.02 -6.92
N PHE A 29 13.27 -10.09 -5.98
CA PHE A 29 13.04 -10.41 -4.56
C PHE A 29 11.54 -10.46 -4.26
N SER A 30 11.10 -11.53 -3.60
CA SER A 30 9.80 -11.60 -2.91
C SER A 30 9.58 -10.29 -2.13
N GLN A 31 8.71 -9.42 -2.64
CA GLN A 31 8.46 -8.13 -2.02
C GLN A 31 7.77 -8.36 -0.68
N ARG A 32 8.55 -8.30 0.40
CA ARG A 32 7.97 -8.12 1.72
C ARG A 32 7.27 -6.75 1.70
N SER A 33 6.10 -6.67 2.29
CA SER A 33 5.46 -5.39 2.60
C SER A 33 5.35 -5.31 4.12
N THR A 34 5.53 -4.12 4.68
CA THR A 34 5.21 -3.88 6.08
C THR A 34 3.70 -3.98 6.26
N LEU A 35 3.26 -4.78 7.22
CA LEU A 35 1.86 -4.96 7.55
C LEU A 35 1.62 -4.52 8.99
N LEU A 36 0.95 -3.39 9.14
CA LEU A 36 0.50 -2.91 10.43
C LEU A 36 -1.02 -3.09 10.50
N VAL A 37 -1.48 -3.49 11.67
CA VAL A 37 -2.90 -3.64 11.96
C VAL A 37 -3.26 -2.68 13.06
N GLU A 38 -4.22 -1.80 12.78
CA GLU A 38 -4.74 -0.81 13.71
C GLU A 38 -6.20 -1.14 14.07
N ARG A 39 -6.51 -1.15 15.36
CA ARG A 39 -7.87 -1.37 15.85
C ARG A 39 -8.19 -0.52 17.08
N SER A 40 -9.45 -0.13 17.22
CA SER A 40 -9.99 0.54 18.41
C SER A 40 -11.35 -0.02 18.80
N LYS A 41 -11.85 0.35 19.99
CA LYS A 41 -13.18 -0.09 20.46
C LYS A 41 -14.32 0.71 19.83
N GLY A 42 -14.08 1.98 19.51
CA GLY A 42 -14.99 2.84 18.75
C GLY A 42 -14.29 3.45 17.54
N ASN A 43 -14.71 4.64 17.14
CA ASN A 43 -14.26 5.30 15.91
C ASN A 43 -12.88 5.99 16.03
N GLU A 44 -12.16 5.79 17.14
CA GLU A 44 -10.88 6.49 17.38
C GLU A 44 -9.83 6.17 16.32
N VAL A 45 -9.80 4.93 15.81
CA VAL A 45 -8.90 4.54 14.71
C VAL A 45 -9.25 5.26 13.41
N VAL A 46 -10.55 5.46 13.13
CA VAL A 46 -11.00 6.17 11.93
C VAL A 46 -10.56 7.62 12.02
N GLU A 47 -10.84 8.29 13.14
CA GLU A 47 -10.43 9.69 13.36
C GLU A 47 -8.91 9.87 13.31
N ALA A 48 -8.16 8.96 13.94
CA ALA A 48 -6.69 9.00 13.94
C ALA A 48 -6.11 8.78 12.54
N LEU A 49 -6.60 7.78 11.79
CA LEU A 49 -6.18 7.55 10.41
C LEU A 49 -6.62 8.69 9.49
N GLN A 50 -7.80 9.28 9.73
CA GLN A 50 -8.24 10.48 9.02
C GLN A 50 -7.29 11.67 9.24
N PHE A 51 -6.74 11.79 10.44
CA PHE A 51 -5.79 12.84 10.77
C PHE A 51 -4.40 12.61 10.15
N VAL A 52 -3.91 11.37 10.20
CA VAL A 52 -2.54 11.00 9.78
C VAL A 52 -2.42 10.82 8.26
N CYS A 53 -3.46 10.30 7.61
CA CYS A 53 -3.47 10.00 6.18
C CYS A 53 -4.11 11.13 5.37
N SER A 54 -3.53 11.43 4.21
CA SER A 54 -4.02 12.49 3.31
C SER A 54 -5.26 12.11 2.51
N ASN A 55 -5.47 10.82 2.26
CA ASN A 55 -6.70 10.36 1.62
C ASN A 55 -7.81 10.16 2.65
N ASP A 56 -9.04 9.95 2.18
CA ASP A 56 -10.18 9.65 3.04
C ASP A 56 -10.17 8.19 3.47
N ALA A 57 -9.90 7.94 4.75
CA ALA A 57 -9.88 6.64 5.40
C ALA A 57 -11.27 6.16 5.87
N ASP A 58 -12.27 7.05 5.91
CA ASP A 58 -13.65 6.68 6.25
C ASP A 58 -14.42 6.18 5.01
N VAL A 59 -13.89 5.10 4.42
CA VAL A 59 -14.47 4.41 3.26
C VAL A 59 -15.26 3.19 3.70
N PRO A 60 -16.19 2.66 2.89
CA PRO A 60 -16.91 1.44 3.23
C PRO A 60 -15.98 0.26 3.60
N VAL A 61 -16.46 -0.63 4.46
CA VAL A 61 -15.72 -1.87 4.82
C VAL A 61 -15.47 -2.69 3.57
N GLY A 62 -14.25 -3.23 3.45
CA GLY A 62 -13.79 -3.93 2.25
C GLY A 62 -13.19 -3.01 1.20
N SER A 63 -13.20 -1.68 1.37
CA SER A 63 -12.45 -0.77 0.50
C SER A 63 -10.98 -0.70 0.88
N ILE A 64 -10.16 -0.48 -0.15
CA ILE A 64 -8.73 -0.18 -0.03
C ILE A 64 -8.53 1.23 -0.57
N ILE A 65 -7.81 2.05 0.18
CA ILE A 65 -7.36 3.35 -0.30
C ILE A 65 -5.85 3.36 -0.42
N HIS A 66 -5.34 4.16 -1.34
CA HIS A 66 -3.93 4.46 -1.41
C HIS A 66 -3.70 5.89 -0.91
N THR A 67 -2.78 6.06 0.03
CA THR A 67 -2.61 7.31 0.76
C THR A 67 -1.16 7.55 1.14
N GLY A 68 -0.79 8.82 1.23
CA GLY A 68 0.43 9.23 1.90
C GLY A 68 0.18 9.55 3.37
N MET A 69 1.27 9.58 4.13
CA MET A 69 1.37 10.31 5.39
C MET A 69 2.33 11.46 5.17
N GLN A 70 1.87 12.71 5.29
CA GLN A 70 2.71 13.89 5.09
C GLN A 70 3.42 14.29 6.37
N ASN A 71 4.40 15.18 6.27
CA ASN A 71 4.91 15.97 7.38
C ASN A 71 4.35 17.41 7.35
N ARG A 72 4.72 18.22 8.37
CA ARG A 72 4.36 19.65 8.50
C ARG A 72 4.73 20.53 7.31
N HIS A 73 5.68 20.10 6.48
CA HIS A 73 6.10 20.82 5.30
C HIS A 73 5.35 20.37 4.03
N GLY A 74 4.52 19.32 4.12
CA GLY A 74 3.71 18.78 3.02
C GLY A 74 4.38 17.67 2.21
N GLY A 75 5.59 17.24 2.58
CA GLY A 75 6.29 16.13 1.92
C GLY A 75 5.95 14.76 2.50
N TYR A 76 6.23 13.67 1.77
CA TYR A 76 5.88 12.31 2.18
C TYR A 76 6.81 11.75 3.27
N GLU A 77 6.25 11.48 4.44
CA GLU A 77 6.91 10.62 5.42
C GLU A 77 6.81 9.16 5.01
N ASN A 78 5.63 8.74 4.52
CA ASN A 78 5.36 7.38 4.06
C ASN A 78 4.32 7.37 2.93
N ASP A 79 4.39 6.37 2.05
CA ASP A 79 3.35 6.05 1.04
C ASP A 79 2.82 4.64 1.39
N CYS A 80 1.50 4.48 1.53
CA CYS A 80 0.91 3.22 1.97
C CYS A 80 -0.48 2.98 1.35
N SER A 81 -0.93 1.74 1.45
CA SER A 81 -2.34 1.38 1.21
C SER A 81 -3.00 1.06 2.53
N LEU A 82 -4.24 1.52 2.75
CA LEU A 82 -5.06 1.16 3.89
C LEU A 82 -6.24 0.32 3.41
N ALA A 83 -6.37 -0.89 3.95
CA ALA A 83 -7.55 -1.73 3.77
C ALA A 83 -8.44 -1.65 5.01
N ARG A 84 -9.71 -1.28 4.86
CA ARG A 84 -10.69 -1.30 5.97
C ARG A 84 -11.27 -2.70 6.11
N LEU A 85 -10.77 -3.47 7.08
CA LEU A 85 -11.16 -4.87 7.30
C LEU A 85 -12.53 -4.99 7.99
N SER A 86 -12.81 -4.10 8.94
CA SER A 86 -14.13 -3.90 9.56
C SER A 86 -14.27 -2.45 10.00
N GLU A 87 -15.40 -2.09 10.61
CA GLU A 87 -15.74 -0.70 10.98
C GLU A 87 -14.58 0.02 11.69
N ASN A 88 -13.95 -0.65 12.67
CA ASN A 88 -12.87 -0.11 13.50
C ASN A 88 -11.60 -0.96 13.44
N HIS A 89 -11.31 -1.56 12.28
CA HIS A 89 -10.16 -2.43 12.08
C HIS A 89 -9.57 -2.21 10.68
N TYR A 90 -8.31 -1.79 10.65
CA TYR A 90 -7.58 -1.45 9.45
C TYR A 90 -6.32 -2.29 9.32
N MET A 91 -5.91 -2.50 8.07
CA MET A 91 -4.64 -3.09 7.72
C MET A 91 -3.89 -2.12 6.82
N MET A 92 -2.79 -1.58 7.31
CA MET A 92 -1.87 -0.75 6.54
C MET A 92 -0.80 -1.61 5.89
N ILE A 93 -0.58 -1.35 4.61
CA ILE A 93 0.46 -1.95 3.78
C ILE A 93 1.41 -0.85 3.36
N ALA A 94 2.64 -0.89 3.84
CA ALA A 94 3.71 0.05 3.48
C ALA A 94 4.91 -0.68 2.87
N PRO A 95 5.75 -0.01 2.06
CA PRO A 95 7.00 -0.58 1.55
C PRO A 95 7.90 -1.12 2.67
N THR A 96 8.61 -2.22 2.43
CA THR A 96 9.51 -2.84 3.44
C THR A 96 10.57 -1.88 3.97
N ILE A 97 11.16 -1.05 3.10
CA ILE A 97 12.22 -0.12 3.50
C ILE A 97 11.74 0.91 4.53
N GLN A 98 10.41 1.07 4.67
CA GLN A 98 9.79 2.04 5.54
C GLN A 98 9.24 1.43 6.84
N GLN A 99 9.43 0.14 7.11
CA GLN A 99 8.78 -0.54 8.24
C GLN A 99 8.94 0.22 9.56
N THR A 100 10.18 0.46 9.98
CA THR A 100 10.49 1.16 11.23
C THR A 100 10.00 2.60 11.21
N ARG A 101 10.15 3.29 10.07
CA ARG A 101 9.75 4.70 9.93
C ARG A 101 8.23 4.86 10.06
N CYS A 102 7.49 4.03 9.34
CA CYS A 102 6.04 3.98 9.36
C CYS A 102 5.52 3.71 10.78
N LYS A 103 6.08 2.68 11.42
CA LYS A 103 5.73 2.30 12.81
C LYS A 103 5.97 3.45 13.80
N VAL A 104 7.15 4.08 13.75
CA VAL A 104 7.49 5.19 14.65
C VAL A 104 6.61 6.41 14.39
N TRP A 105 6.32 6.70 13.12
CA TRP A 105 5.43 7.80 12.75
C TRP A 105 4.01 7.59 13.30
N LEU A 106 3.45 6.39 13.13
CA LEU A 106 2.15 6.05 13.68
C LEU A 106 2.13 6.07 15.20
N GLN A 107 3.14 5.52 15.88
CA GLN A 107 3.24 5.57 17.34
C GLN A 107 3.23 7.00 17.90
N LYS A 108 3.78 7.95 17.15
CA LYS A 108 3.82 9.36 17.55
C LYS A 108 2.47 10.07 17.39
N HIS A 109 1.64 9.63 16.43
CA HIS A 109 0.43 10.34 16.02
C HIS A 109 -0.88 9.61 16.36
N LEU A 110 -0.83 8.31 16.63
CA LEU A 110 -1.99 7.55 17.08
C LEU A 110 -2.25 7.79 18.57
N PRO A 111 -3.52 7.93 18.98
CA PRO A 111 -3.87 8.03 20.39
C PRO A 111 -3.67 6.68 21.09
N PRO A 112 -3.48 6.66 22.42
CA PRO A 112 -3.29 5.42 23.20
C PRO A 112 -4.49 4.47 23.17
N THR A 113 -5.66 4.95 22.74
CA THR A 113 -6.88 4.15 22.56
C THR A 113 -6.86 3.27 21.32
N VAL A 114 -5.93 3.52 20.37
CA VAL A 114 -5.75 2.72 19.17
C VAL A 114 -4.60 1.73 19.38
N ALA A 115 -4.93 0.44 19.29
CA ALA A 115 -3.93 -0.61 19.36
C ALA A 115 -3.33 -0.83 17.96
N MET A 116 -2.01 -0.71 17.85
CA MET A 116 -1.26 -1.00 16.63
C MET A 116 -0.40 -2.24 16.84
N SER A 117 -0.44 -3.19 15.90
CA SER A 117 0.37 -4.42 15.92
C SER A 117 1.09 -4.59 14.59
N ASP A 118 2.38 -4.95 14.66
CA ASP A 118 3.16 -5.30 13.47
C ASP A 118 2.99 -6.80 13.20
N VAL A 119 2.29 -7.11 12.11
CA VAL A 119 2.00 -8.49 11.68
C VAL A 119 2.78 -8.86 10.42
N THR A 120 3.79 -8.07 10.06
CA THR A 120 4.62 -8.28 8.85
C THR A 120 5.17 -9.70 8.78
N SER A 121 5.64 -10.24 9.91
CA SER A 121 6.21 -11.59 9.97
C SER A 121 5.18 -12.71 10.02
N MET A 122 3.87 -12.42 10.14
CA MET A 122 2.81 -13.44 10.20
C MET A 122 2.28 -13.83 8.82
N PHE A 123 2.46 -12.96 7.82
CA PHE A 123 1.91 -13.13 6.49
C PHE A 123 2.98 -13.18 5.41
N THR A 124 2.74 -14.02 4.42
CA THR A 124 3.43 -14.01 3.14
C THR A 124 2.53 -13.35 2.11
N ALA A 125 3.06 -12.35 1.40
CA ALA A 125 2.36 -11.71 0.31
C ALA A 125 2.73 -12.39 -1.02
N LEU A 126 1.73 -12.88 -1.75
CA LEU A 126 1.88 -13.38 -3.12
C LEU A 126 1.11 -12.50 -4.09
N CYS A 127 1.80 -11.99 -5.11
CA CYS A 127 1.21 -11.18 -6.17
C CYS A 127 0.90 -12.09 -7.37
N VAL A 128 -0.38 -12.29 -7.67
CA VAL A 128 -0.83 -13.00 -8.87
C VAL A 128 -1.33 -11.95 -9.86
N MET A 129 -0.59 -11.77 -10.95
CA MET A 129 -0.81 -10.68 -11.90
C MET A 129 -0.97 -11.23 -13.31
N GLY A 130 -1.84 -10.61 -14.09
CA GLY A 130 -2.06 -10.93 -15.49
C GLY A 130 -3.54 -11.07 -15.87
N PRO A 131 -3.84 -11.15 -17.17
CA PRO A 131 -5.21 -11.25 -17.67
C PRO A 131 -5.90 -12.56 -17.25
N PHE A 132 -5.14 -13.64 -17.05
CA PHE A 132 -5.66 -14.97 -16.68
C PHE A 132 -5.79 -15.18 -15.17
N THR A 133 -5.41 -14.20 -14.34
CA THR A 133 -5.41 -14.35 -12.88
C THR A 133 -6.78 -14.73 -12.32
N ARG A 134 -7.87 -14.19 -12.87
CA ARG A 134 -9.22 -14.56 -12.42
C ARG A 134 -9.55 -16.01 -12.72
N THR A 135 -9.25 -16.48 -13.93
CA THR A 135 -9.48 -17.87 -14.33
C THR A 135 -8.70 -18.81 -13.43
N LEU A 136 -7.40 -18.52 -13.24
CA LEU A 136 -6.52 -19.28 -12.37
C LEU A 136 -7.06 -19.37 -10.94
N LEU A 137 -7.42 -18.23 -10.33
CA LEU A 137 -7.92 -18.23 -8.96
C LEU A 137 -9.29 -18.89 -8.84
N SER A 138 -10.14 -18.83 -9.87
CA SER A 138 -11.47 -19.47 -9.86
C SER A 138 -11.40 -21.00 -9.83
N GLU A 139 -10.26 -21.61 -10.21
CA GLU A 139 -10.03 -23.05 -10.03
C GLU A 139 -9.72 -23.41 -8.57
N LEU A 140 -9.29 -22.44 -7.77
CA LEU A 140 -8.81 -22.62 -6.41
C LEU A 140 -9.75 -22.03 -5.35
N THR A 141 -10.75 -21.24 -5.75
CA THR A 141 -11.71 -20.59 -4.85
C THR A 141 -13.13 -20.65 -5.42
N ASP A 142 -14.11 -20.87 -4.55
CA ASP A 142 -15.53 -20.78 -4.90
C ASP A 142 -16.05 -19.33 -4.86
N THR A 143 -15.22 -18.37 -4.43
CA THR A 143 -15.64 -16.97 -4.33
C THR A 143 -15.75 -16.34 -5.70
N ASP A 144 -16.83 -15.59 -5.94
CA ASP A 144 -16.99 -14.86 -7.19
C ASP A 144 -15.98 -13.70 -7.33
N LEU A 145 -15.11 -13.83 -8.34
CA LEU A 145 -14.07 -12.87 -8.71
C LEU A 145 -14.49 -11.94 -9.87
N ASN A 146 -15.78 -11.91 -10.22
CA ASN A 146 -16.31 -11.00 -11.23
C ASN A 146 -16.02 -9.54 -10.84
N PRO A 147 -15.57 -8.68 -11.76
CA PRO A 147 -15.26 -7.28 -11.48
C PRO A 147 -16.41 -6.48 -10.85
N ARG A 148 -17.67 -6.88 -11.06
CA ARG A 148 -18.83 -6.24 -10.38
C ARG A 148 -18.86 -6.55 -8.89
N ASN A 149 -18.50 -7.77 -8.53
CA ASN A 149 -18.57 -8.26 -7.16
C ASN A 149 -17.25 -8.08 -6.41
N PHE A 150 -16.11 -8.04 -7.12
CA PHE A 150 -14.80 -7.77 -6.55
C PHE A 150 -14.09 -6.65 -7.34
N PRO A 151 -14.55 -5.40 -7.21
CA PRO A 151 -14.02 -4.28 -7.98
C PRO A 151 -12.60 -3.90 -7.56
N PHE A 152 -11.94 -3.09 -8.38
CA PHE A 152 -10.60 -2.60 -8.07
C PHE A 152 -10.59 -1.77 -6.78
N PHE A 153 -9.47 -1.77 -6.05
CA PHE A 153 -9.34 -1.12 -4.73
C PHE A 153 -10.33 -1.67 -3.68
N THR A 154 -10.57 -2.98 -3.71
CA THR A 154 -11.30 -3.67 -2.65
C THR A 154 -10.56 -4.89 -2.13
N PHE A 155 -10.98 -5.32 -0.96
CA PHE A 155 -10.43 -6.41 -0.18
C PHE A 155 -11.54 -7.42 0.11
N LYS A 156 -11.19 -8.70 0.04
CA LYS A 156 -12.04 -9.82 0.47
C LYS A 156 -11.21 -10.91 1.13
N MET A 157 -11.85 -11.66 2.02
CA MET A 157 -11.33 -12.93 2.50
C MET A 157 -11.77 -14.02 1.53
N LEU A 158 -10.82 -14.78 1.02
CA LEU A 158 -11.05 -15.90 0.10
C LEU A 158 -10.51 -17.18 0.71
N ASP A 159 -11.10 -18.30 0.34
CA ASP A 159 -10.50 -19.62 0.57
C ASP A 159 -9.78 -20.02 -0.71
N VAL A 160 -8.48 -20.31 -0.65
CA VAL A 160 -7.67 -20.63 -1.84
C VAL A 160 -6.99 -21.97 -1.62
N GLY A 161 -7.35 -22.94 -2.45
CA GLY A 161 -6.77 -24.29 -2.41
C GLY A 161 -6.91 -24.93 -1.03
N LEU A 162 -8.10 -24.92 -0.42
CA LEU A 162 -8.36 -25.46 0.93
C LEU A 162 -7.73 -24.68 2.10
N ALA A 163 -6.99 -23.60 1.84
CA ALA A 163 -6.54 -22.69 2.89
C ALA A 163 -7.56 -21.57 3.08
N ASN A 164 -8.16 -21.51 4.27
CA ASN A 164 -9.26 -20.60 4.54
C ASN A 164 -8.79 -19.22 5.00
N GLY A 165 -9.60 -18.21 4.69
CA GLY A 165 -9.41 -16.87 5.23
C GLY A 165 -8.13 -16.17 4.76
N ILE A 166 -7.80 -16.34 3.48
CA ILE A 166 -6.70 -15.62 2.84
C ILE A 166 -7.16 -14.20 2.52
N ARG A 167 -6.40 -13.23 3.01
CA ARG A 167 -6.67 -11.81 2.80
C ARG A 167 -6.29 -11.44 1.37
N THR A 168 -7.28 -11.28 0.49
CA THR A 168 -7.03 -11.00 -0.93
C THR A 168 -7.42 -9.58 -1.27
N MET A 169 -6.50 -8.85 -1.89
CA MET A 169 -6.67 -7.46 -2.29
C MET A 169 -6.68 -7.37 -3.81
N ASN A 170 -7.74 -6.81 -4.37
CA ASN A 170 -7.77 -6.40 -5.78
C ASN A 170 -7.05 -5.05 -5.92
N LEU A 171 -5.73 -5.12 -5.79
CA LEU A 171 -4.82 -4.01 -5.84
C LEU A 171 -3.65 -4.41 -6.70
N THR A 172 -3.31 -3.61 -7.70
CA THR A 172 -2.11 -3.83 -8.49
C THR A 172 -1.29 -2.57 -8.58
N HIS A 173 0.00 -2.75 -8.38
CA HIS A 173 1.03 -1.82 -8.83
C HIS A 173 1.54 -2.28 -10.19
N THR A 174 0.69 -2.85 -11.05
CA THR A 174 1.09 -3.24 -12.42
C THR A 174 0.16 -2.66 -13.47
N GLY A 175 -0.99 -2.09 -13.05
CA GLY A 175 -2.00 -1.51 -13.95
C GLY A 175 -2.69 -2.57 -14.80
N GLU A 176 -2.22 -3.81 -14.68
CA GLU A 176 -2.83 -5.01 -15.18
C GLU A 176 -3.76 -5.56 -14.09
N LEU A 177 -4.67 -6.43 -14.51
CA LEU A 177 -5.50 -7.19 -13.59
C LEU A 177 -4.62 -8.04 -12.69
N GLY A 178 -4.95 -8.12 -11.40
CA GLY A 178 -4.23 -8.96 -10.47
C GLY A 178 -4.71 -8.79 -9.05
N TYR A 179 -4.28 -9.72 -8.21
CA TYR A 179 -4.59 -9.73 -6.79
C TYR A 179 -3.31 -9.94 -5.98
N VAL A 180 -3.29 -9.32 -4.81
CA VAL A 180 -2.28 -9.57 -3.78
C VAL A 180 -2.91 -10.40 -2.68
N LEU A 181 -2.37 -11.59 -2.46
CA LEU A 181 -2.84 -12.54 -1.45
C LEU A 181 -1.92 -12.42 -0.24
N TYR A 182 -2.47 -12.01 0.90
CA TYR A 182 -1.82 -12.04 2.21
C TYR A 182 -2.20 -13.32 2.92
N ILE A 183 -1.28 -14.28 2.88
CA ILE A 183 -1.49 -15.67 3.31
C ILE A 183 -0.79 -15.85 4.66
N PRO A 184 -1.46 -16.40 5.70
CA PRO A 184 -0.78 -16.80 6.92
C PRO A 184 0.37 -17.76 6.59
N ASN A 185 1.54 -17.58 7.21
CA ASN A 185 2.74 -18.34 6.81
C ASN A 185 2.57 -19.86 6.86
N GLU A 186 1.73 -20.37 7.76
CA GLU A 186 1.40 -21.80 7.88
C GLU A 186 0.84 -22.39 6.57
N PHE A 187 0.15 -21.58 5.77
CA PHE A 187 -0.50 -22.01 4.52
C PHE A 187 0.27 -21.56 3.27
N ALA A 188 1.31 -20.75 3.41
CA ALA A 188 1.98 -20.10 2.28
C ALA A 188 2.53 -21.09 1.24
N LEU A 189 3.20 -22.16 1.69
CA LEU A 189 3.77 -23.17 0.80
C LEU A 189 2.69 -23.95 0.03
N HIS A 190 1.61 -24.29 0.72
CA HIS A 190 0.48 -25.01 0.15
C HIS A 190 -0.21 -24.18 -0.93
N VAL A 191 -0.58 -22.94 -0.60
CA VAL A 191 -1.22 -22.01 -1.54
C VAL A 191 -0.33 -21.72 -2.75
N TYR A 192 0.98 -21.54 -2.53
CA TYR A 192 1.94 -21.35 -3.63
C TYR A 192 1.97 -22.58 -4.56
N SER A 193 2.04 -23.78 -4.00
CA SER A 193 2.08 -25.02 -4.79
C SER A 193 0.79 -25.21 -5.59
N SER A 194 -0.37 -24.96 -4.99
CA SER A 194 -1.66 -25.01 -5.69
C SER A 194 -1.75 -23.98 -6.83
N LEU A 195 -1.24 -22.76 -6.62
CA LEU A 195 -1.19 -21.74 -7.66
C LEU A 195 -0.28 -22.13 -8.83
N ILE A 196 0.88 -22.71 -8.55
CA ILE A 196 1.80 -23.18 -9.60
C ILE A 196 1.16 -24.32 -10.39
N GLN A 197 0.58 -25.31 -9.70
CA GLN A 197 -0.07 -26.45 -10.35
C GLN A 197 -1.23 -26.04 -11.25
N ALA A 198 -2.10 -25.13 -10.78
CA ALA A 198 -3.17 -24.57 -11.61
C ALA A 198 -2.61 -23.70 -12.75
N GLY A 199 -1.48 -23.04 -12.51
CA GLY A 199 -0.81 -22.13 -13.43
C GLY A 199 -0.08 -22.80 -14.59
N GLU A 200 0.27 -24.10 -14.49
CA GLU A 200 0.93 -24.86 -15.58
C GLU A 200 0.12 -24.83 -16.88
N ASN A 201 -1.20 -24.63 -16.79
CA ASN A 201 -2.10 -24.52 -17.94
C ASN A 201 -2.19 -23.09 -18.54
N THR A 202 -1.53 -22.09 -17.94
CA THR A 202 -1.63 -20.67 -18.32
C THR A 202 -0.26 -20.02 -18.54
N SER A 203 0.07 -19.65 -19.78
CA SER A 203 1.37 -19.03 -20.11
C SER A 203 1.54 -17.62 -19.53
N PRO A 204 2.76 -17.21 -19.07
CA PRO A 204 2.96 -15.90 -18.45
C PRO A 204 3.44 -14.82 -19.43
N THR A 205 2.83 -13.63 -19.42
CA THR A 205 3.31 -12.40 -20.10
C THR A 205 2.52 -11.21 -19.50
N ARG A 206 3.03 -10.04 -19.06
CA ARG A 206 4.25 -9.22 -19.25
C ARG A 206 4.51 -8.38 -17.96
N ARG A 207 5.61 -7.60 -17.89
CA ARG A 207 5.94 -6.69 -16.76
C ARG A 207 5.84 -5.21 -17.17
N LYS A 208 5.34 -4.32 -16.29
CA LYS A 208 5.31 -2.84 -16.43
C LYS A 208 5.69 -2.13 -15.11
N PHE A 209 6.09 -0.84 -15.20
CA PHE A 209 6.88 -0.06 -14.22
C PHE A 209 6.08 0.90 -13.31
N TYR A 210 6.52 1.10 -12.05
CA TYR A 210 5.84 1.88 -11.00
C TYR A 210 6.81 2.63 -10.07
N ALA A 211 6.40 3.83 -9.63
CA ALA A 211 7.21 4.68 -8.77
C ALA A 211 7.24 4.22 -7.30
N PHE A 212 8.43 4.15 -6.70
CA PHE A 212 8.73 3.57 -5.40
C PHE A 212 9.30 4.60 -4.41
N TRP A 213 8.97 4.44 -3.13
CA TRP A 213 9.49 5.31 -2.06
C TRP A 213 10.99 5.12 -1.86
N GLY A 214 11.74 6.22 -1.78
CA GLY A 214 13.19 6.27 -1.59
C GLY A 214 14.01 6.36 -2.88
N GLN A 215 13.37 6.10 -4.04
CA GLN A 215 13.95 6.35 -5.36
C GLN A 215 13.19 7.43 -6.12
N ASP A 216 11.85 7.32 -6.16
CA ASP A 216 10.99 8.22 -6.94
C ASP A 216 10.15 9.15 -6.06
N LEU A 217 10.00 8.81 -4.78
CA LEU A 217 9.30 9.61 -3.77
C LEU A 217 10.17 9.74 -2.53
N ASP A 218 10.30 10.94 -1.98
CA ASP A 218 11.00 11.17 -0.72
C ASP A 218 10.26 12.19 0.17
N THR A 219 10.90 12.57 1.27
CA THR A 219 10.35 13.52 2.24
C THR A 219 10.19 14.94 1.72
N THR A 220 10.77 15.24 0.57
CA THR A 220 10.74 16.57 -0.06
C THR A 220 9.83 16.60 -1.28
N THR A 221 9.51 15.44 -1.86
CA THR A 221 8.62 15.27 -3.00
C THR A 221 7.17 15.45 -2.57
N THR A 222 6.39 16.24 -3.31
CA THR A 222 4.96 16.47 -3.03
C THR A 222 4.04 15.66 -3.96
N PRO A 223 2.78 15.39 -3.55
CA PRO A 223 1.78 14.70 -4.39
C PRO A 223 1.50 15.39 -5.74
N LEU A 224 1.66 16.72 -5.81
CA LEU A 224 1.49 17.51 -7.04
C LEU A 224 2.66 17.28 -8.02
N GLU A 225 3.89 17.35 -7.51
CA GLU A 225 5.10 17.17 -8.31
C GLU A 225 5.23 15.76 -8.91
N CYS A 226 4.70 14.74 -8.23
CA CYS A 226 4.73 13.36 -8.73
C CYS A 226 3.44 12.93 -9.45
N GLY A 227 2.53 13.86 -9.77
CA GLY A 227 1.31 13.57 -10.54
C GLY A 227 0.32 12.63 -9.83
N ARG A 228 0.36 12.60 -8.50
CA ARG A 228 -0.41 11.68 -7.64
C ARG A 228 -1.48 12.40 -6.82
N VAL A 229 -1.96 13.53 -7.33
CA VAL A 229 -2.99 14.40 -6.72
C VAL A 229 -4.26 13.62 -6.34
N TRP A 230 -4.64 12.61 -7.12
CA TRP A 230 -5.81 11.75 -6.86
C TRP A 230 -5.74 10.94 -5.56
N ARG A 231 -4.54 10.80 -4.95
CA ARG A 231 -4.32 10.11 -3.66
C ARG A 231 -4.54 11.02 -2.45
N VAL A 232 -4.84 12.29 -2.66
CA VAL A 232 -4.97 13.30 -1.61
C VAL A 232 -6.33 13.96 -1.71
N LYS A 233 -7.06 14.02 -0.59
CA LYS A 233 -8.36 14.71 -0.51
C LYS A 233 -8.15 16.08 0.15
N PHE A 234 -7.95 17.11 -0.66
CA PHE A 234 -7.63 18.46 -0.19
C PHE A 234 -8.74 19.11 0.65
N ASP A 235 -10.01 18.80 0.35
CA ASP A 235 -11.18 19.39 1.03
C ASP A 235 -11.57 18.69 2.34
N LYS A 236 -10.75 17.75 2.81
CA LYS A 236 -11.00 16.97 4.04
C LYS A 236 -10.77 17.82 5.29
N LYS A 237 -11.81 17.99 6.10
CA LYS A 237 -11.72 18.69 7.40
C LYS A 237 -11.00 17.80 8.43
N GLY A 238 -10.02 18.35 9.14
CA GLY A 238 -9.35 17.68 10.27
C GLY A 238 -8.01 16.99 9.99
N CYS A 239 -7.49 17.00 8.76
CA CYS A 239 -6.12 16.54 8.51
C CYS A 239 -5.11 17.59 9.02
N SER A 240 -4.14 17.21 9.86
CA SER A 240 -3.15 18.17 10.40
C SER A 240 -2.21 18.76 9.36
N LEU A 241 -2.11 18.11 8.20
CA LEU A 241 -1.04 18.34 7.26
C LEU A 241 -1.64 18.60 5.89
N LYS A 242 -1.91 19.89 5.65
CA LYS A 242 -2.36 20.35 4.34
C LYS A 242 -1.28 20.01 3.33
N ALA A 243 -1.58 19.10 2.40
CA ALA A 243 -0.88 19.07 1.12
C ALA A 243 -1.07 20.46 0.52
N LYS A 244 0.00 21.26 0.49
CA LYS A 244 -0.08 22.63 -0.01
C LYS A 244 -0.16 22.58 -1.53
N GLU A 245 -1.18 23.21 -2.10
CA GLU A 245 -1.09 23.71 -3.47
C GLU A 245 0.05 24.72 -3.51
N LYS A 246 1.20 24.35 -4.08
CA LYS A 246 2.10 25.37 -4.62
C LYS A 246 1.56 25.70 -6.01
N LYS A 247 0.89 26.85 -6.12
CA LYS A 247 0.62 27.47 -7.42
C LYS A 247 1.96 27.63 -8.16
N ALA A 248 1.90 27.34 -9.46
CA ALA A 248 3.00 27.42 -10.43
C ALA A 248 3.78 28.75 -10.33
#